data_AF-A0AAV3S8K1-F1
#
_entry.id   AF-A0AAV3S8K1-F1
#
_cell.length_a   1.000
_cell.length_b   1.000
_cell.length_c   1.000
_cell.angle_alpha   90.00
_cell.angle_beta   90.00
_cell.angle_gamma   90.00
#
_symmetry.space_group_name_H-M   'P 1'
#
loop_
_entity.id
_entity.type
_entity.pdbx_description
1 polymer ?
#
loop_
_entity_poly.entity_id
_entity_poly.type
_entity_poly.pdbx_seq_one_letter_code
_entity_poly.pdbx_strand_id
1 'polypeptide(L)'
;MSTEDTTTTPSESAAAEIEKIEDSEDYVQRRRLKEIYDARESIREKRRQIDIMIEDPDYPRVDKYRGARLYRSAVEDYIMAVEPLLVNTYAEDGTAYWEDVELGTIQMQPPEHLRGDVEPSPFNDYLRIVEKPTPKEFAITGLQSILGLPRPLTADFSATVRTQSQPDPHQTTKTITQPIPWDILVSAVRQTTLFLEEIGFEVDVSEEEQRTEITDDLVEEVQEWRGENL
;
A
#
# COMPACT_ATOMS: atom_id res chain seq x y z
N MET A 1 4.59 -74.52 47.59
CA MET A 1 5.22 -74.54 46.27
C MET A 1 4.12 -74.70 45.24
N SER A 2 3.78 -73.60 44.57
CA SER A 2 3.28 -73.52 43.19
C SER A 2 2.95 -72.05 42.96
N THR A 3 3.85 -71.41 42.24
CA THR A 3 3.79 -70.04 41.72
C THR A 3 3.05 -70.09 40.40
N GLU A 4 1.93 -69.37 40.27
CA GLU A 4 1.38 -69.05 38.95
C GLU A 4 1.38 -67.53 38.78
N ASP A 5 2.23 -67.15 37.85
CA ASP A 5 2.61 -65.81 37.41
C ASP A 5 1.58 -65.40 36.34
N THR A 6 0.75 -64.39 36.63
CA THR A 6 -0.18 -63.84 35.64
C THR A 6 0.37 -62.51 35.15
N THR A 7 1.19 -62.62 34.12
CA THR A 7 1.68 -61.52 33.29
C THR A 7 0.50 -60.92 32.53
N THR A 8 -0.06 -59.82 33.04
CA THR A 8 -0.99 -58.98 32.30
C THR A 8 -0.19 -58.09 31.37
N THR A 9 -0.14 -58.48 30.09
CA THR A 9 0.36 -57.65 29.00
C THR A 9 -0.47 -56.37 28.90
N PRO A 10 0.13 -55.16 28.90
CA PRO A 10 -0.59 -53.96 28.53
C PRO A 10 -0.91 -54.03 27.05
N SER A 11 -2.21 -54.07 26.75
CA SER A 11 -2.79 -54.01 25.40
C SER A 11 -2.25 -52.81 24.65
N GLU A 12 -1.46 -53.13 23.64
CA GLU A 12 -1.05 -52.35 22.49
C GLU A 12 -2.31 -51.88 21.72
N SER A 13 -2.92 -50.79 22.19
CA SER A 13 -4.07 -50.16 21.53
C SER A 13 -4.10 -48.66 21.83
N ALA A 14 -2.93 -48.02 21.82
CA ALA A 14 -2.85 -46.63 21.42
C ALA A 14 -2.93 -46.62 19.90
N ALA A 15 -4.15 -46.76 19.38
CA ALA A 15 -4.47 -46.36 18.02
C ALA A 15 -4.18 -44.87 17.95
N ALA A 16 -2.94 -44.54 17.61
CA ALA A 16 -2.59 -43.25 17.10
C ALA A 16 -3.39 -43.11 15.80
N GLU A 17 -4.56 -42.48 15.91
CA GLU A 17 -5.03 -41.58 14.88
C GLU A 17 -3.90 -40.56 14.67
N ILE A 18 -2.95 -40.95 13.83
CA ILE A 18 -2.07 -40.02 13.16
C ILE A 18 -3.02 -39.29 12.22
N GLU A 19 -3.64 -38.24 12.76
CA GLU A 19 -4.25 -37.17 12.00
C GLU A 19 -3.24 -36.84 10.90
N LYS A 20 -3.62 -37.20 9.68
CA LYS A 20 -2.78 -37.08 8.51
C LYS A 20 -2.56 -35.58 8.34
N ILE A 21 -1.45 -35.08 8.88
CA ILE A 21 -1.02 -33.69 8.75
C ILE A 21 -1.03 -33.43 7.24
N GLU A 22 -2.06 -32.72 6.76
CA GLU A 22 -2.07 -32.24 5.38
C GLU A 22 -0.74 -31.51 5.16
N ASP A 23 -0.08 -31.81 4.05
CA ASP A 23 1.24 -31.32 3.71
C ASP A 23 1.34 -29.82 4.05
N SER A 24 2.25 -29.48 4.96
CA SER A 24 2.36 -28.13 5.50
C SER A 24 2.62 -27.10 4.39
N GLU A 25 3.20 -27.55 3.28
CA GLU A 25 3.47 -26.76 2.09
C GLU A 25 2.18 -26.36 1.35
N ASP A 26 1.26 -27.30 1.11
CA ASP A 26 -0.02 -27.03 0.46
C ASP A 26 -0.88 -26.04 1.26
N TYR A 27 -0.80 -26.12 2.60
CA TYR A 27 -1.47 -25.18 3.49
C TYR A 27 -0.87 -23.77 3.37
N VAL A 28 0.47 -23.66 3.38
CA VAL A 28 1.17 -22.36 3.25
C VAL A 28 0.88 -21.72 1.89
N GLN A 29 0.88 -22.51 0.80
CA GLN A 29 0.57 -22.02 -0.54
C GLN A 29 -0.89 -21.53 -0.64
N ARG A 30 -1.87 -22.31 -0.17
CA ARG A 30 -3.29 -21.92 -0.15
C ARG A 30 -3.52 -20.64 0.66
N ARG A 31 -2.87 -20.53 1.83
CA ARG A 31 -2.95 -19.33 2.66
C ARG A 31 -2.34 -18.11 1.97
N ARG A 32 -1.15 -18.26 1.37
CA ARG A 32 -0.47 -17.16 0.68
C ARG A 32 -1.30 -16.66 -0.49
N LEU A 33 -1.86 -17.58 -1.27
CA LEU A 33 -2.80 -17.27 -2.34
C LEU A 33 -3.94 -16.41 -1.83
N LYS A 34 -4.66 -16.89 -0.81
CA LYS A 34 -5.75 -16.14 -0.20
C LYS A 34 -5.34 -14.72 0.20
N GLU A 35 -4.17 -14.55 0.82
CA GLU A 35 -3.67 -13.24 1.22
C GLU A 35 -3.41 -12.30 0.01
N ILE A 36 -2.95 -12.83 -1.12
CA ILE A 36 -2.79 -12.06 -2.37
C ILE A 36 -4.16 -11.65 -2.94
N TYR A 37 -5.13 -12.56 -2.92
CA TYR A 37 -6.51 -12.29 -3.35
C TYR A 37 -7.17 -11.20 -2.49
N ASP A 38 -7.11 -11.36 -1.17
CA ASP A 38 -7.68 -10.42 -0.21
C ASP A 38 -7.06 -9.01 -0.37
N ALA A 39 -5.73 -8.94 -0.57
CA ALA A 39 -5.05 -7.67 -0.80
C ALA A 39 -5.44 -7.03 -2.14
N ARG A 40 -5.61 -7.82 -3.21
CA ARG A 40 -6.09 -7.33 -4.52
C ARG A 40 -7.51 -6.79 -4.42
N GLU A 41 -8.40 -7.47 -3.70
CA GLU A 41 -9.77 -7.02 -3.50
C GLU A 41 -9.82 -5.75 -2.65
N SER A 42 -8.99 -5.66 -1.61
CA SER A 42 -8.80 -4.44 -0.82
C SER A 42 -8.41 -3.24 -1.68
N ILE A 43 -7.51 -3.41 -2.66
CA ILE A 43 -7.16 -2.35 -3.63
C ILE A 43 -8.37 -1.92 -4.44
N ARG A 44 -9.14 -2.87 -4.99
CA ARG A 44 -10.32 -2.57 -5.82
C ARG A 44 -11.37 -1.82 -5.03
N GLU A 45 -11.64 -2.27 -3.81
CA GLU A 45 -12.59 -1.63 -2.92
C GLU A 45 -12.12 -0.23 -2.51
N LYS A 46 -10.83 -0.05 -2.19
CA LYS A 46 -10.28 1.29 -1.89
C LYS A 46 -10.35 2.23 -3.08
N ARG A 47 -10.09 1.73 -4.29
CA ARG A 47 -10.22 2.52 -5.51
C ARG A 47 -11.67 2.95 -5.72
N ARG A 48 -12.62 2.02 -5.63
CA ARG A 48 -14.06 2.31 -5.72
C ARG A 48 -14.50 3.35 -4.69
N GLN A 49 -14.07 3.19 -3.43
CA GLN A 49 -14.36 4.17 -2.37
C GLN A 49 -13.83 5.56 -2.71
N ILE A 50 -12.61 5.67 -3.24
CA ILE A 50 -12.00 6.94 -3.61
C ILE A 50 -12.71 7.56 -4.82
N ASP A 51 -13.08 6.76 -5.82
CA ASP A 51 -13.83 7.23 -6.98
C ASP A 51 -15.20 7.80 -6.55
N ILE A 52 -15.93 7.10 -5.67
CA ILE A 52 -17.18 7.60 -5.06
C ILE A 52 -16.93 8.92 -4.33
N MET A 53 -15.88 9.03 -3.50
CA MET A 53 -15.56 10.25 -2.77
C MET A 53 -15.17 11.44 -3.65
N ILE A 54 -14.71 11.19 -4.88
CA ILE A 54 -14.34 12.23 -5.85
C ILE A 54 -15.57 12.69 -6.63
N GLU A 55 -16.46 11.77 -7.01
CA GLU A 55 -17.64 12.03 -7.85
C GLU A 55 -18.85 12.53 -7.06
N ASP A 56 -19.02 12.08 -5.82
CA ASP A 56 -20.19 12.39 -5.00
C ASP A 56 -20.12 13.82 -4.41
N PRO A 57 -21.05 14.72 -4.77
CA PRO A 57 -21.09 16.09 -4.25
C PRO A 57 -21.40 16.18 -2.75
N ASP A 58 -21.98 15.14 -2.14
CA ASP A 58 -22.30 15.09 -0.71
C ASP A 58 -21.07 14.72 0.14
N TYR A 59 -20.01 14.21 -0.48
CA TYR A 59 -18.74 13.97 0.20
C TYR A 59 -17.85 15.22 0.25
N PRO A 60 -17.09 15.42 1.34
CA PRO A 60 -16.07 16.46 1.37
C PRO A 60 -15.07 16.20 0.25
N ARG A 61 -15.04 17.06 -0.79
CA ARG A 61 -14.20 16.92 -1.99
C ARG A 61 -12.82 16.36 -1.63
N VAL A 62 -12.62 15.08 -1.90
CA VAL A 62 -11.34 14.43 -1.69
C VAL A 62 -10.45 14.85 -2.83
N ASP A 63 -9.49 15.72 -2.53
CA ASP A 63 -8.43 16.04 -3.47
C ASP A 63 -7.64 14.76 -3.80
N LYS A 64 -7.12 14.67 -5.03
CA LYS A 64 -6.30 13.56 -5.53
C LYS A 64 -5.17 13.20 -4.57
N TYR A 65 -4.57 14.18 -3.88
CA TYR A 65 -3.54 13.93 -2.87
C TYR A 65 -4.05 13.13 -1.66
N ARG A 66 -5.28 13.43 -1.21
CA ARG A 66 -5.90 12.69 -0.10
C ARG A 66 -6.31 11.28 -0.55
N GLY A 67 -6.84 11.15 -1.76
CA GLY A 67 -7.10 9.85 -2.39
C GLY A 67 -5.82 8.99 -2.48
N ALA A 68 -4.73 9.53 -3.02
CA ALA A 68 -3.46 8.83 -3.13
C ALA A 68 -2.90 8.38 -1.77
N ARG A 69 -3.06 9.19 -0.71
CA ARG A 69 -2.67 8.80 0.64
C ARG A 69 -3.48 7.61 1.17
N LEU A 70 -4.78 7.55 0.90
CA LEU A 70 -5.65 6.44 1.29
C LEU A 70 -5.38 5.18 0.45
N TYR A 71 -5.07 5.35 -0.82
CA TYR A 71 -4.79 4.24 -1.74
C TYR A 71 -3.46 3.56 -1.45
N ARG A 72 -2.45 4.35 -1.05
CA ARG A 72 -1.08 3.87 -0.81
C ARG A 72 -1.02 2.66 0.13
N SER A 73 -1.77 2.64 1.23
CA SER A 73 -1.71 1.51 2.17
C SER A 73 -2.16 0.19 1.54
N ALA A 74 -3.25 0.21 0.75
CA ALA A 74 -3.72 -0.99 0.07
C ALA A 74 -2.74 -1.46 -1.01
N VAL A 75 -2.07 -0.52 -1.70
CA VAL A 75 -1.00 -0.85 -2.66
C VAL A 75 0.19 -1.51 -1.96
N GLU A 76 0.61 -0.98 -0.81
CA GLU A 76 1.72 -1.57 -0.04
C GLU A 76 1.36 -2.95 0.49
N ASP A 77 0.14 -3.15 1.00
CA ASP A 77 -0.34 -4.45 1.48
C ASP A 77 -0.31 -5.50 0.36
N TYR A 78 -0.71 -5.13 -0.85
CA TYR A 78 -0.64 -6.01 -2.02
C TYR A 78 0.78 -6.31 -2.46
N ILE A 79 1.68 -5.32 -2.48
CA ILE A 79 3.09 -5.54 -2.78
C ILE A 79 3.71 -6.49 -1.76
N MET A 80 3.45 -6.29 -0.46
CA MET A 80 3.93 -7.19 0.62
C MET A 80 3.33 -8.60 0.54
N ALA A 81 2.10 -8.73 0.05
CA ALA A 81 1.49 -10.05 -0.18
C ALA A 81 2.22 -10.82 -1.29
N VAL A 82 2.66 -10.11 -2.33
CA VAL A 82 3.35 -10.70 -3.50
C VAL A 82 4.87 -10.80 -3.30
N GLU A 83 5.46 -10.01 -2.40
CA GLU A 83 6.91 -9.93 -2.14
C GLU A 83 7.60 -11.30 -2.01
N PRO A 84 7.08 -12.29 -1.25
CA PRO A 84 7.77 -13.58 -1.14
C PRO A 84 7.88 -14.32 -2.47
N LEU A 85 6.93 -14.12 -3.39
CA LEU A 85 6.99 -14.69 -4.73
C LEU A 85 8.05 -13.99 -5.58
N LEU A 86 8.12 -12.66 -5.50
CA LEU A 86 9.10 -11.82 -6.21
C LEU A 86 10.54 -12.10 -5.76
N VAL A 87 10.76 -12.22 -4.45
CA VAL A 87 12.10 -12.25 -3.86
C VAL A 87 12.62 -13.67 -3.65
N ASN A 88 11.74 -14.64 -3.33
CA ASN A 88 12.16 -15.99 -2.97
C ASN A 88 11.75 -17.04 -4.02
N THR A 89 10.47 -17.15 -4.35
CA THR A 89 9.96 -18.25 -5.17
C THR A 89 10.38 -18.12 -6.64
N TYR A 90 10.28 -16.91 -7.19
CA TYR A 90 10.56 -16.60 -8.60
C TYR A 90 11.60 -15.48 -8.69
N ALA A 91 12.70 -15.59 -7.95
CA ALA A 91 13.70 -14.52 -7.83
C ALA A 91 14.31 -14.09 -9.17
N GLU A 92 14.50 -15.02 -10.10
CA GLU A 92 15.05 -14.74 -11.44
C GLU A 92 14.16 -13.77 -12.23
N ASP A 93 12.84 -14.02 -12.25
CA ASP A 93 11.87 -13.17 -12.96
C ASP A 93 11.47 -11.94 -12.11
N GLY A 94 11.39 -12.12 -10.79
CA GLY A 94 10.89 -11.13 -9.86
C GLY A 94 11.85 -9.97 -9.58
N THR A 95 13.16 -10.15 -9.75
CA THR A 95 14.16 -9.10 -9.51
C THR A 95 13.89 -7.86 -10.37
N ALA A 96 13.54 -8.06 -11.65
CA ALA A 96 13.26 -6.95 -12.57
C ALA A 96 12.08 -6.08 -12.09
N TYR A 97 11.05 -6.70 -11.50
CA TYR A 97 9.92 -5.98 -10.92
C TYR A 97 10.23 -5.39 -9.54
N TRP A 98 11.00 -6.12 -8.73
CA TRP A 98 11.28 -5.73 -7.36
C TRP A 98 12.24 -4.54 -7.28
N GLU A 99 13.28 -4.53 -8.11
CA GLU A 99 14.39 -3.59 -8.01
C GLU A 99 14.46 -2.60 -9.18
N ASP A 100 14.16 -3.05 -10.40
CA ASP A 100 14.56 -2.32 -11.61
C ASP A 100 13.41 -1.58 -12.31
N VAL A 101 12.15 -1.98 -12.09
CA VAL A 101 11.03 -1.42 -12.86
C VAL A 101 10.85 0.07 -12.58
N GLU A 102 10.86 0.87 -13.65
CA GLU A 102 10.63 2.31 -13.54
C GLU A 102 9.14 2.60 -13.28
N LEU A 103 8.81 3.04 -12.07
CA LEU A 103 7.43 3.37 -11.68
C LEU A 103 7.10 4.83 -11.98
N GLY A 104 8.10 5.72 -11.88
CA GLY A 104 7.97 7.13 -12.24
C GLY A 104 8.96 8.03 -11.49
N THR A 105 8.77 9.34 -11.61
CA THR A 105 9.58 10.34 -10.89
C THR A 105 8.67 11.36 -10.22
N ILE A 106 8.94 11.66 -8.95
CA ILE A 106 8.23 12.66 -8.17
C ILE A 106 9.08 13.92 -8.14
N GLN A 107 8.55 15.02 -8.66
CA GLN A 107 9.21 16.31 -8.60
C GLN A 107 8.54 17.19 -7.54
N MET A 108 9.28 17.49 -6.46
CA MET A 108 8.85 18.41 -5.43
C MET A 108 9.38 19.81 -5.75
N GLN A 109 8.45 20.74 -5.93
CA GLN A 109 8.76 22.14 -6.20
C GLN A 109 8.98 22.90 -4.88
N PRO A 110 9.93 23.86 -4.82
CA PRO A 110 10.06 24.72 -3.65
C PRO A 110 8.78 25.53 -3.40
N PRO A 111 8.55 26.00 -2.16
CA PRO A 111 7.41 26.87 -1.85
C PRO A 111 7.42 28.14 -2.73
N GLU A 112 6.25 28.65 -3.11
CA GLU A 112 6.12 29.84 -3.99
C GLU A 112 6.95 31.03 -3.51
N HIS A 113 6.94 31.30 -2.21
CA HIS A 113 7.71 32.38 -1.60
C HIS A 113 9.23 32.21 -1.66
N LEU A 114 9.74 31.01 -1.92
CA LEU A 114 11.15 30.74 -2.15
C LEU A 114 11.52 30.62 -3.63
N ARG A 115 10.54 30.64 -4.55
CA ARG A 115 10.79 30.63 -6.01
C ARG A 115 11.07 32.04 -6.57
N GLY A 116 10.61 33.07 -5.86
CA GLY A 116 10.80 34.47 -6.22
C GLY A 116 9.70 35.07 -7.10
N ASP A 117 8.54 34.41 -7.15
CA ASP A 117 7.38 34.84 -7.94
C ASP A 117 6.39 35.68 -7.11
N VAL A 118 6.71 35.98 -5.84
CA VAL A 118 5.83 36.76 -4.97
C VAL A 118 6.03 38.24 -5.26
N GLU A 119 4.97 38.90 -5.76
CA GLU A 119 4.95 40.35 -5.91
C GLU A 119 5.26 41.03 -4.57
N PRO A 120 6.14 42.04 -4.55
CA PRO A 120 6.40 42.79 -3.34
C PRO A 120 5.12 43.49 -2.88
N SER A 121 4.55 43.02 -1.77
CA SER A 121 3.46 43.73 -1.10
C SER A 121 4.03 44.89 -0.29
N PRO A 122 3.44 46.10 -0.34
CA PRO A 122 3.88 47.24 0.46
C PRO A 122 3.76 47.02 1.98
N PHE A 123 3.12 45.92 2.41
CA PHE A 123 2.98 45.52 3.81
C PHE A 123 3.88 44.33 4.21
N ASN A 124 4.60 43.72 3.26
CA ASN A 124 5.54 42.64 3.55
C ASN A 124 6.97 43.14 3.40
N ASP A 125 7.79 42.79 4.39
CA ASP A 125 9.22 42.99 4.37
C ASP A 125 9.81 42.44 3.05
N TYR A 126 10.48 43.26 2.25
CA TYR A 126 10.92 42.89 0.90
C TYR A 126 11.89 41.70 0.97
N LEU A 127 11.38 40.49 0.73
CA LEU A 127 12.18 39.28 0.73
C LEU A 127 12.92 39.17 -0.61
N ARG A 128 14.22 39.48 -0.59
CA ARG A 128 15.09 39.31 -1.75
C ARG A 128 15.81 37.98 -1.65
N ILE A 129 15.46 37.06 -2.55
CA ILE A 129 16.16 35.77 -2.68
C ILE A 129 17.50 36.00 -3.37
N VAL A 130 18.58 35.63 -2.70
CA VAL A 130 19.96 35.68 -3.22
C VAL A 130 20.29 34.39 -3.96
N GLU A 131 19.88 33.25 -3.39
CA GLU A 131 20.08 31.92 -3.96
C GLU A 131 18.76 31.15 -3.96
N LYS A 132 18.31 30.75 -5.15
CA LYS A 132 17.03 30.05 -5.34
C LYS A 132 17.21 28.55 -5.09
N PRO A 133 16.33 27.91 -4.30
CA PRO A 133 16.31 26.47 -4.18
C PRO A 133 15.91 25.82 -5.51
N THR A 134 16.54 24.71 -5.86
CA THR A 134 16.16 23.89 -7.02
C THR A 134 15.07 22.90 -6.65
N PRO A 135 14.21 22.50 -7.59
CA PRO A 135 13.30 21.36 -7.40
C PRO A 135 14.08 20.10 -7.00
N LYS A 136 13.43 19.25 -6.22
CA LYS A 136 13.96 17.95 -5.80
C LYS A 136 13.22 16.84 -6.51
N GLU A 137 13.97 15.88 -7.05
CA GLU A 137 13.43 14.75 -7.79
C GLU A 137 13.68 13.46 -7.01
N PHE A 138 12.64 12.63 -6.93
CA PHE A 138 12.68 11.31 -6.34
C PHE A 138 12.32 10.31 -7.42
N ALA A 139 13.32 9.61 -7.95
CA ALA A 139 13.09 8.48 -8.84
C ALA A 139 12.51 7.31 -8.04
N ILE A 140 11.44 6.72 -8.53
CA ILE A 140 10.74 5.60 -7.91
C ILE A 140 10.98 4.39 -8.81
N THR A 141 11.94 3.55 -8.41
CA THR A 141 12.42 2.41 -9.19
C THR A 141 12.29 1.15 -8.34
N GLY A 142 11.70 0.10 -8.90
CA GLY A 142 11.38 -1.13 -8.20
C GLY A 142 10.15 -1.01 -7.30
N LEU A 143 9.38 -2.08 -7.17
CA LEU A 143 8.26 -2.17 -6.23
C LEU A 143 8.71 -1.94 -4.77
N GLN A 144 9.94 -2.34 -4.42
CA GLN A 144 10.50 -2.16 -3.08
C GLN A 144 10.57 -0.69 -2.66
N SER A 145 10.77 0.23 -3.61
CA SER A 145 10.88 1.66 -3.31
C SER A 145 9.59 2.21 -2.71
N ILE A 146 8.42 1.70 -3.11
CA ILE A 146 7.13 2.12 -2.54
C ILE A 146 7.04 1.83 -1.04
N LEU A 147 7.58 0.68 -0.61
CA LEU A 147 7.60 0.25 0.79
C LEU A 147 8.63 1.03 1.62
N GLY A 148 9.78 1.37 1.02
CA GLY A 148 10.88 2.05 1.71
C GLY A 148 10.71 3.56 1.90
N LEU A 149 9.79 4.20 1.18
CA LEU A 149 9.61 5.66 1.21
C LEU A 149 8.83 6.15 2.44
N PRO A 150 9.15 7.34 3.00
CA PRO A 150 8.42 7.89 4.14
C PRO A 150 6.96 8.24 3.81
N ARG A 151 6.11 8.31 4.85
CA ARG A 151 4.67 8.61 4.76
C ARG A 151 4.34 9.88 5.57
N PRO A 152 4.15 11.05 4.95
CA PRO A 152 4.33 11.41 3.53
C PRO A 152 5.81 11.57 3.13
N LEU A 153 6.08 11.78 1.84
CA LEU A 153 7.41 12.21 1.37
C LEU A 153 7.71 13.61 1.89
N THR A 154 8.94 13.85 2.30
CA THR A 154 9.39 15.13 2.84
C THR A 154 10.61 15.64 2.08
N ALA A 155 10.63 16.95 1.82
CA ALA A 155 11.76 17.59 1.17
C ALA A 155 12.01 18.97 1.78
N ASP A 156 13.24 19.20 2.24
CA ASP A 156 13.67 20.50 2.76
C ASP A 156 14.23 21.37 1.64
N PHE A 157 13.70 22.57 1.48
CA PHE A 157 14.20 23.56 0.56
C PHE A 157 14.81 24.71 1.36
N SER A 158 16.09 24.98 1.12
CA SER A 158 16.80 26.08 1.75
C SER A 158 17.09 27.17 0.72
N ALA A 159 16.85 28.42 1.10
CA ALA A 159 17.16 29.59 0.29
C ALA A 159 17.95 30.60 1.12
N THR A 160 18.87 31.31 0.48
CA THR A 160 19.50 32.48 1.10
C THR A 160 18.68 33.72 0.78
N VAL A 161 18.20 34.40 1.80
CA VAL A 161 17.30 35.56 1.69
C VAL A 161 17.87 36.77 2.40
N ARG A 162 17.46 37.96 1.97
CA ARG A 162 17.67 39.24 2.65
C ARG A 162 16.31 39.90 2.84
N THR A 163 16.10 40.50 3.99
CA THR A 163 14.90 41.31 4.29
C THR A 163 15.33 42.74 4.61
N GLN A 164 14.39 43.69 4.67
CA GLN A 164 14.69 45.05 5.11
C GLN A 164 15.06 45.07 6.60
N SER A 165 14.41 44.23 7.41
CA SER A 165 14.73 44.06 8.83
C SER A 165 16.08 43.37 9.08
N GLN A 166 16.52 42.50 8.18
CA GLN A 166 17.78 41.77 8.26
C GLN A 166 18.52 41.85 6.91
N PRO A 167 19.31 42.92 6.71
CA PRO A 167 19.97 43.19 5.43
C PRO A 167 21.09 42.18 5.12
N ASP A 168 21.65 41.57 6.16
CA ASP A 168 22.64 40.50 6.01
C ASP A 168 21.95 39.20 5.51
N PRO A 169 22.51 38.56 4.48
CA PRO A 169 21.96 37.32 3.96
C PRO A 169 21.93 36.24 5.03
N HIS A 170 20.76 35.61 5.18
CA HIS A 170 20.54 34.51 6.11
C HIS A 170 19.80 33.37 5.41
N GLN A 171 19.95 32.16 5.94
CA GLN A 171 19.32 30.97 5.38
C GLN A 171 17.92 30.80 5.95
N THR A 172 16.94 30.53 5.09
CA THR A 172 15.61 30.08 5.48
C THR A 172 15.38 28.69 4.91
N THR A 173 14.84 27.79 5.72
CA THR A 173 14.53 26.41 5.32
C THR A 173 13.04 26.15 5.48
N LYS A 174 12.45 25.51 4.47
CA LYS A 174 11.05 25.09 4.48
C LYS A 174 10.93 23.65 4.03
N THR A 175 10.22 22.86 4.84
CA THR A 175 9.87 21.49 4.52
C THR A 175 8.56 21.46 3.76
N ILE A 176 8.53 20.79 2.62
CA ILE A 176 7.30 20.43 1.91
C ILE A 176 7.04 18.95 2.15
N THR A 177 5.76 18.60 2.26
CA THR A 177 5.31 17.22 2.30
C THR A 177 4.37 16.91 1.14
N GLN A 178 4.52 15.75 0.52
CA GLN A 178 3.69 15.32 -0.60
C GLN A 178 3.46 13.79 -0.51
N PRO A 179 2.25 13.28 -0.81
CA PRO A 179 2.05 11.84 -0.97
C PRO A 179 2.70 11.35 -2.28
N ILE A 180 2.88 10.04 -2.42
CA ILE A 180 3.23 9.44 -3.70
C ILE A 180 2.08 9.73 -4.70
N PRO A 181 2.37 10.24 -5.91
CA PRO A 181 1.37 10.48 -6.93
C PRO A 181 0.54 9.23 -7.27
N TRP A 182 -0.74 9.46 -7.56
CA TRP A 182 -1.72 8.39 -7.85
C TRP A 182 -1.29 7.49 -9.01
N ASP A 183 -0.78 8.08 -10.07
CA ASP A 183 -0.27 7.41 -11.27
C ASP A 183 0.89 6.46 -10.97
N ILE A 184 1.80 6.83 -10.07
CA ILE A 184 2.90 5.95 -9.64
C ILE A 184 2.35 4.76 -8.85
N LEU A 185 1.37 4.98 -7.96
CA LEU A 185 0.72 3.90 -7.20
C LEU A 185 -0.04 2.93 -8.13
N VAL A 186 -0.76 3.46 -9.12
CA VAL A 186 -1.43 2.64 -10.15
C VAL A 186 -0.40 1.87 -10.99
N SER A 187 0.72 2.50 -11.34
CA SER A 187 1.81 1.83 -12.05
C SER A 187 2.35 0.65 -11.24
N ALA A 188 2.57 0.83 -9.93
CA ALA A 188 3.02 -0.23 -9.03
C ALA A 188 2.03 -1.40 -9.01
N VAL A 189 0.73 -1.15 -8.82
CA VAL A 189 -0.31 -2.20 -8.87
C VAL A 189 -0.28 -2.96 -10.19
N ARG A 190 -0.18 -2.24 -11.32
CA ARG A 190 -0.10 -2.85 -12.65
C ARG A 190 1.13 -3.75 -12.78
N GLN A 191 2.31 -3.29 -12.35
CA GLN A 191 3.53 -4.09 -12.40
C GLN A 191 3.45 -5.33 -11.51
N THR A 192 2.87 -5.21 -10.31
CA THR A 192 2.62 -6.37 -9.44
C THR A 192 1.66 -7.38 -10.09
N THR A 193 0.60 -6.92 -10.75
CA THR A 193 -0.34 -7.80 -11.47
C THR A 193 0.32 -8.46 -12.68
N LEU A 194 1.11 -7.73 -13.47
CA LEU A 194 1.83 -8.28 -14.63
C LEU A 194 2.78 -9.39 -14.21
N PHE A 195 3.54 -9.20 -13.13
CA PHE A 195 4.39 -10.26 -12.58
C PHE A 195 3.58 -11.52 -12.25
N LEU A 196 2.44 -11.40 -11.54
CA LEU A 196 1.59 -12.55 -11.20
C LEU A 196 1.06 -13.27 -12.46
N GLU A 197 0.67 -12.52 -13.48
CA GLU A 197 0.23 -13.08 -14.77
C GLU A 197 1.37 -13.86 -15.45
N GLU A 198 2.60 -13.34 -15.44
CA GLU A 198 3.77 -13.99 -16.05
C GLU A 198 4.14 -15.32 -15.38
N ILE A 199 4.05 -15.40 -14.06
CA ILE A 199 4.31 -16.65 -13.32
C ILE A 199 3.13 -17.64 -13.32
N GLY A 200 2.10 -17.38 -14.15
CA GLY A 200 0.96 -18.27 -14.30
C GLY A 200 -0.05 -18.22 -13.15
N PHE A 201 0.04 -17.20 -12.28
CA PHE A 201 -1.07 -16.84 -11.40
C PHE A 201 -2.07 -16.00 -12.19
N GLU A 202 -2.66 -16.61 -13.23
CA GLU A 202 -3.92 -16.14 -13.76
C GLU A 202 -4.97 -16.33 -12.68
N VAL A 203 -5.23 -15.23 -11.99
CA VAL A 203 -6.36 -15.13 -11.09
C VAL A 203 -7.61 -15.04 -11.95
N ASP A 204 -8.03 -16.17 -12.51
CA ASP A 204 -9.40 -16.39 -12.96
C ASP A 204 -10.25 -16.35 -11.69
N VAL A 205 -10.73 -15.15 -11.36
CA VAL A 205 -11.78 -15.02 -10.34
C VAL A 205 -13.02 -15.67 -10.94
N SER A 206 -13.14 -16.98 -10.77
CA SER A 206 -14.36 -17.68 -11.15
C SER A 206 -15.52 -17.01 -10.42
N GLU A 207 -16.61 -16.72 -11.13
CA GLU A 207 -17.79 -16.03 -10.59
C GLU A 207 -18.39 -16.75 -9.36
N GLU A 208 -18.01 -18.00 -9.10
CA GLU A 208 -18.40 -18.79 -7.94
C GLU A 208 -17.75 -18.31 -6.62
N GLU A 209 -16.52 -17.80 -6.63
CA GLU A 209 -15.88 -17.22 -5.43
C GLU A 209 -16.31 -15.77 -5.16
N GLN A 210 -16.79 -15.03 -6.18
CA GLN A 210 -17.50 -13.76 -5.96
C GLN A 210 -18.88 -13.96 -5.32
N ARG A 211 -19.38 -15.20 -5.33
CA ARG A 211 -20.67 -15.60 -4.80
C ARG A 211 -20.64 -16.12 -3.36
N THR A 212 -19.49 -16.12 -2.69
CA THR A 212 -19.48 -16.32 -1.23
C THR A 212 -19.99 -15.05 -0.53
N GLU A 213 -21.32 -15.03 -0.38
CA GLU A 213 -22.06 -14.60 0.82
C GLU A 213 -22.06 -13.10 1.17
N ILE A 214 -22.63 -12.28 0.28
CA ILE A 214 -23.76 -11.47 0.74
C ILE A 214 -24.99 -12.32 0.41
N THR A 215 -25.35 -13.25 1.30
CA THR A 215 -26.65 -13.91 1.19
C THR A 215 -27.72 -12.83 1.29
N ASP A 216 -28.79 -12.95 0.49
CA ASP A 216 -29.96 -12.08 0.58
C ASP A 216 -30.48 -12.01 2.05
N ASP A 217 -30.25 -13.06 2.83
CA ASP A 217 -30.48 -13.14 4.28
C ASP A 217 -29.83 -11.98 5.08
N LEU A 218 -28.60 -11.57 4.74
CA LEU A 218 -27.87 -10.51 5.45
C LEU A 218 -28.41 -9.11 5.10
N VAL A 219 -28.98 -8.95 3.90
CA VAL A 219 -29.67 -7.73 3.48
C VAL A 219 -31.06 -7.67 4.13
N GLU A 220 -31.74 -8.80 4.27
CA GLU A 220 -33.04 -8.92 4.93
C GLU A 220 -32.92 -8.65 6.44
N GLU A 221 -31.89 -9.16 7.11
CA GLU A 221 -31.61 -8.95 8.54
C GLU A 221 -31.33 -7.46 8.87
N VAL A 222 -30.60 -6.76 7.99
CA VAL A 222 -30.34 -5.31 8.14
C VAL A 222 -31.62 -4.49 7.88
N GLN A 223 -32.52 -4.95 7.01
CA GLN A 223 -33.80 -4.28 6.77
C GLN A 223 -34.78 -4.49 7.93
N GLU A 224 -34.85 -5.70 8.50
CA GLU A 224 -35.64 -5.97 9.71
C GLU A 224 -35.15 -5.11 10.89
N TRP A 225 -33.84 -5.04 11.13
CA TRP A 225 -33.29 -4.22 12.20
C TRP A 225 -33.63 -2.73 12.06
N ARG A 226 -33.67 -2.21 10.83
CA ARG A 226 -34.07 -0.81 10.55
C ARG A 226 -35.56 -0.57 10.78
N GLY A 227 -36.42 -1.56 10.55
CA GLY A 227 -37.86 -1.47 10.79
C GLY A 227 -38.25 -1.44 12.27
N GLU A 228 -37.46 -2.09 13.13
CA GLU A 228 -37.75 -2.16 14.58
C GLU A 228 -37.20 -0.96 15.38
N ASN A 229 -36.22 -0.23 14.85
CA ASN A 229 -35.49 0.81 15.58
C ASN A 229 -35.72 2.25 15.09
N LEU A 230 -36.64 2.46 14.15
CA LEU A 230 -37.11 3.78 13.66
C LEU A 230 -38.58 4.00 14.00
#